data_AF-A0A1B6KKP1-F1
#
_entry.id   AF-A0A1B6KKP1-F1
#
_cell.length_a   1.000
_cell.length_b   1.000
_cell.length_c   1.000
_cell.angle_alpha   90.00
_cell.angle_beta   90.00
_cell.angle_gamma   90.00
#
_symmetry.space_group_name_H-M   'P 1'
#
loop_
_entity.id
_entity.type
_entity.pdbx_description
1 polymer ?
#
loop_
_entity_poly.entity_id
_entity_poly.type
_entity_poly.pdbx_seq_one_letter_code
_entity_poly.pdbx_strand_id
1 'polypeptide(L)'
;MKRPSTENVEAGLAKKAIQYMSADKLHEYCLQFLSNKKNANILVDLLNQLKKPTETPVECLTAIENVFIEILKRRDMTINDGDNISEAECQYKEWLRNCYEDAWIKLASCLQKGSSDCKLQALNSLFHLLSMEAKFPPTQEKKKKRKKSLFPVTRLKVILESLSLSSNLSTDLSKRFSELLNYKDVVSNLWLALESLLKTVCQQQPSDKRIWNILLLLSGLPKLKKGPDNLFCDIKNGVPEDKVVRAAVDNVWKLLAPWQYSSRTHQLLLVVLVEHMMPQMDHAIYLTDYFMDTLNRQECEISMLALQGVFNLVIKHNIEYPNIYGKLYQLFTVDTLKANYKTRLFALTDEFLRSTHLPLVLVAAFAKRFSRLLLVASPPDSLVLLTFIANLLIRHPNLRFLSHNPSGKDVDDDVYEECEKDPVKSGANESQLWEVKLLHQHPSERVARLARSISEDLPSAGTRLM
;
A
#
# COMPACT_ATOMS: atom_id res chain seq x y z
N MET A 1 -12.16 -67.71 -23.98
CA MET A 1 -12.44 -66.88 -22.79
C MET A 1 -11.13 -66.26 -22.29
N LYS A 2 -11.14 -64.94 -22.02
CA LYS A 2 -10.16 -64.12 -21.27
C LYS A 2 -8.74 -63.98 -21.88
N ARG A 3 -8.50 -62.98 -22.76
CA ARG A 3 -8.07 -61.58 -22.52
C ARG A 3 -6.68 -61.43 -21.86
N PRO A 4 -5.68 -60.87 -22.57
CA PRO A 4 -4.61 -60.08 -21.99
C PRO A 4 -4.88 -58.60 -22.28
N SER A 5 -5.01 -57.75 -21.26
CA SER A 5 -5.05 -56.30 -21.46
C SER A 5 -4.78 -55.56 -20.16
N THR A 6 -3.86 -54.60 -20.26
CA THR A 6 -3.75 -53.31 -19.52
C THR A 6 -2.46 -53.11 -18.72
N GLU A 7 -1.28 -53.26 -19.33
CA GLU A 7 -0.06 -52.62 -18.79
C GLU A 7 0.77 -51.86 -19.85
N ASN A 8 0.39 -51.87 -21.13
CA ASN A 8 1.19 -51.26 -22.22
C ASN A 8 0.51 -50.11 -22.99
N VAL A 9 -0.52 -49.47 -22.43
CA VAL A 9 -1.19 -48.32 -23.11
C VAL A 9 -0.89 -46.98 -22.43
N GLU A 10 -0.42 -46.95 -21.19
CA GLU A 10 -0.19 -45.68 -20.46
C GLU A 10 1.21 -45.06 -20.65
N ALA A 11 2.11 -45.73 -21.38
CA ALA A 11 3.45 -45.21 -21.69
C ALA A 11 3.52 -44.38 -22.99
N GLY A 12 2.39 -44.15 -23.68
CA GLY A 12 2.32 -43.54 -25.01
C GLY A 12 1.95 -42.04 -25.07
N LEU A 13 1.64 -41.39 -23.94
CA LEU A 13 1.44 -39.94 -23.89
C LEU A 13 2.71 -39.25 -23.36
N ALA A 14 3.81 -39.52 -24.05
CA ALA A 14 5.03 -38.74 -23.92
C ALA A 14 4.69 -37.25 -24.12
N LYS A 15 4.95 -36.48 -23.07
CA LYS A 15 5.08 -35.02 -23.07
C LYS A 15 5.58 -34.52 -24.43
N LYS A 16 4.68 -34.04 -25.29
CA LYS A 16 5.09 -33.08 -26.33
C LYS A 16 5.49 -31.82 -25.58
N ALA A 17 6.77 -31.75 -25.20
CA ALA A 17 7.40 -30.51 -24.81
C ALA A 17 7.09 -29.52 -25.93
N ILE A 18 6.37 -28.45 -25.61
CA ILE A 18 6.22 -27.33 -26.54
C ILE A 18 7.64 -26.82 -26.71
N GLN A 19 8.24 -27.08 -27.86
CA GLN A 19 9.58 -26.61 -28.16
C GLN A 19 9.46 -25.11 -28.40
N TYR A 20 9.70 -24.32 -27.35
CA TYR A 20 9.67 -22.87 -27.45
C TYR A 20 10.70 -22.40 -28.48
N MET A 21 10.31 -21.42 -29.30
CA MET A 21 11.20 -20.87 -30.32
C MET A 21 12.36 -20.13 -29.66
N SER A 22 13.56 -20.22 -30.24
CA SER A 22 14.71 -19.43 -29.80
C SER A 22 14.46 -17.94 -30.00
N ALA A 23 15.11 -17.10 -29.19
CA ALA A 23 14.98 -15.64 -29.24
C ALA A 23 15.22 -15.07 -30.66
N ASP A 24 16.22 -15.57 -31.37
CA ASP A 24 16.56 -15.14 -32.73
C ASP A 24 15.45 -15.47 -33.73
N LYS A 25 14.82 -16.66 -33.60
CA LYS A 25 13.69 -17.06 -34.44
C LYS A 25 12.47 -16.20 -34.16
N LEU A 26 12.20 -15.88 -32.89
CA LEU A 26 11.09 -15.00 -32.51
C LEU A 26 11.26 -13.60 -33.13
N HIS A 27 12.48 -13.05 -33.11
CA HIS A 27 12.77 -11.76 -33.73
C HIS A 27 12.58 -11.80 -35.26
N GLU A 28 13.08 -12.85 -35.92
CA GLU A 28 12.90 -13.05 -37.35
C GLU A 28 11.42 -13.18 -37.73
N TYR A 29 10.63 -13.93 -36.96
CA TYR A 29 9.18 -14.05 -37.14
C TYR A 29 8.45 -12.71 -36.98
N CYS A 30 8.86 -11.87 -36.04
CA CYS A 30 8.30 -10.52 -35.88
C CYS A 30 8.55 -9.67 -37.12
N LEU A 31 9.77 -9.69 -37.66
CA LEU A 31 10.15 -8.95 -38.88
C LEU A 31 9.42 -9.48 -40.12
N GLN A 32 9.27 -10.80 -40.23
CA GLN A 32 8.54 -11.44 -41.33
C GLN A 32 7.05 -11.10 -41.31
N PHE A 33 6.42 -11.01 -40.13
CA PHE A 33 5.03 -10.57 -40.03
C PHE A 33 4.89 -9.08 -40.39
N LEU A 34 5.75 -8.21 -39.84
CA LEU A 34 5.68 -6.76 -40.07
C LEU A 34 6.00 -6.35 -41.52
N SER A 35 6.67 -7.20 -42.30
CA SER A 35 6.99 -6.95 -43.70
C SER A 35 5.90 -7.41 -44.68
N ASN A 36 5.07 -8.40 -44.33
CA ASN A 36 4.07 -8.93 -45.27
C ASN A 36 2.77 -9.41 -44.59
N LYS A 37 1.63 -8.85 -45.01
CA LYS A 37 0.28 -9.22 -44.52
C LYS A 37 -0.07 -10.70 -44.72
N LYS A 38 0.60 -11.39 -45.66
CA LYS A 38 0.40 -12.83 -45.92
C LYS A 38 0.87 -13.74 -44.78
N ASN A 39 1.69 -13.22 -43.88
CA ASN A 39 2.28 -13.98 -42.77
C ASN A 39 1.40 -14.00 -41.50
N ALA A 40 0.08 -13.79 -41.65
CA ALA A 40 -0.88 -13.72 -40.54
C ALA A 40 -0.84 -14.95 -39.60
N ASN A 41 -0.50 -16.13 -40.12
CA ASN A 41 -0.38 -17.37 -39.34
C ASN A 41 0.71 -17.27 -38.25
N ILE A 42 1.78 -16.50 -38.50
CA ILE A 42 2.89 -16.32 -37.57
C ILE A 42 2.42 -15.65 -36.27
N LEU A 43 1.49 -14.69 -36.38
CA LEU A 43 0.90 -14.04 -35.20
C LEU A 43 0.09 -15.04 -34.37
N VAL A 44 -0.66 -15.93 -35.02
CA VAL A 44 -1.43 -16.99 -34.34
C VAL A 44 -0.50 -17.97 -33.64
N ASP A 45 0.61 -18.34 -34.27
CA ASP A 45 1.62 -19.24 -33.70
C ASP A 45 2.33 -18.61 -32.48
N LEU A 46 2.69 -17.33 -32.57
CA LEU A 46 3.23 -16.57 -31.43
C LEU A 46 2.21 -16.53 -30.26
N LEU A 47 0.94 -16.23 -30.56
CA LEU A 47 -0.13 -16.23 -29.56
C LEU A 47 -0.42 -17.62 -28.99
N ASN A 48 -0.14 -18.70 -29.72
CA ASN A 48 -0.27 -20.07 -29.23
C ASN A 48 0.83 -20.44 -28.23
N GLN A 49 2.02 -19.83 -28.34
CA GLN A 49 3.11 -20.05 -27.38
C GLN A 49 2.79 -19.50 -25.98
N LEU A 50 1.91 -18.50 -25.89
CA LEU A 50 1.44 -17.94 -24.60
C LEU A 50 0.39 -18.81 -23.87
N LYS A 51 -0.01 -19.97 -24.41
CA LYS A 51 -1.06 -20.82 -23.80
C LYS A 51 -0.66 -21.43 -22.46
N LYS A 52 0.64 -21.55 -22.17
CA LYS A 52 1.16 -22.11 -20.90
C LYS A 52 1.88 -21.05 -20.08
N PRO A 53 1.17 -20.30 -19.22
CA PRO A 53 1.75 -19.14 -18.52
C PRO A 53 2.93 -19.49 -17.59
N THR A 54 3.02 -20.72 -17.08
CA THR A 54 4.08 -21.16 -16.17
C THR A 54 5.41 -21.49 -16.88
N GLU A 55 5.36 -21.80 -18.17
CA GLU A 55 6.51 -22.27 -18.97
C GLU A 55 6.90 -21.27 -20.07
N THR A 56 6.13 -20.19 -20.24
CA THR A 56 6.37 -19.17 -21.28
C THR A 56 7.66 -18.39 -21.01
N PRO A 57 8.60 -18.36 -21.98
CA PRO A 57 9.81 -17.58 -21.87
C PRO A 57 9.54 -16.08 -22.04
N VAL A 58 10.40 -15.25 -21.46
CA VAL A 58 10.29 -13.78 -21.39
C VAL A 58 10.39 -13.15 -22.79
N GLU A 59 11.13 -13.80 -23.67
CA GLU A 59 11.38 -13.38 -25.05
C GLU A 59 10.11 -13.43 -25.91
N CYS A 60 9.23 -14.41 -25.68
CA CYS A 60 7.93 -14.48 -26.36
C CYS A 60 7.03 -13.29 -26.01
N LEU A 61 7.03 -12.86 -24.74
CA LEU A 61 6.25 -11.70 -24.28
C LEU A 61 6.74 -10.42 -24.97
N THR A 62 8.06 -10.24 -25.01
CA THR A 62 8.72 -9.08 -25.63
C THR A 62 8.51 -9.05 -27.14
N ALA A 63 8.55 -10.20 -27.81
CA ALA A 63 8.26 -10.33 -29.23
C ALA A 63 6.82 -9.88 -29.56
N ILE A 64 5.85 -10.36 -28.78
CA ILE A 64 4.43 -10.02 -28.96
C ILE A 64 4.18 -8.53 -28.68
N GLU A 65 4.81 -8.00 -27.63
CA GLU A 65 4.80 -6.58 -27.31
C GLU A 65 5.28 -5.74 -28.51
N ASN A 66 6.45 -6.04 -29.06
CA ASN A 66 7.03 -5.31 -30.19
C ASN A 66 6.14 -5.35 -31.43
N VAL A 67 5.55 -6.49 -31.75
CA VAL A 67 4.64 -6.63 -32.89
C VAL A 67 3.41 -5.73 -32.71
N PHE A 68 2.75 -5.78 -31.56
CA PHE A 68 1.54 -4.98 -31.34
C PHE A 68 1.82 -3.48 -31.18
N ILE A 69 2.98 -3.08 -30.66
CA ILE A 69 3.42 -1.68 -30.67
C ILE A 69 3.50 -1.15 -32.10
N GLU A 70 4.13 -1.91 -33.00
CA GLU A 70 4.26 -1.49 -34.40
C GLU A 70 2.91 -1.46 -35.13
N ILE A 71 2.03 -2.43 -34.89
CA ILE A 71 0.64 -2.41 -35.41
C ILE A 71 -0.11 -1.15 -34.94
N LEU A 72 0.01 -0.80 -33.65
CA LEU A 72 -0.63 0.39 -33.08
C LEU A 72 -0.07 1.69 -33.68
N LYS A 73 1.26 1.81 -33.82
CA LYS A 73 1.92 2.97 -34.45
C LYS A 73 1.48 3.15 -35.91
N ARG A 74 1.40 2.05 -36.67
CA ARG A 74 0.97 2.04 -38.08
C ARG A 74 -0.53 2.32 -38.24
N ARG A 75 -1.31 2.23 -37.16
CA ARG A 75 -2.78 2.38 -37.13
C ARG A 75 -3.51 1.35 -37.99
N ASP A 76 -2.91 0.17 -38.16
CA ASP A 76 -3.42 -0.90 -39.01
C ASP A 76 -4.80 -1.41 -38.53
N MET A 77 -5.12 -1.26 -37.24
CA MET A 77 -6.41 -1.66 -36.64
C MET A 77 -7.52 -0.59 -36.74
N THR A 78 -7.21 0.63 -37.18
CA THR A 78 -8.19 1.72 -37.22
C THR A 78 -8.96 1.72 -38.55
N ILE A 79 -10.28 1.93 -38.46
CA ILE A 79 -11.16 2.17 -39.60
C ILE A 79 -11.52 3.65 -39.57
N ASN A 80 -11.13 4.42 -40.58
CA ASN A 80 -11.58 5.80 -40.71
C ASN A 80 -12.93 5.82 -41.43
N ASP A 81 -13.90 6.54 -40.89
CA ASP A 81 -15.15 6.85 -41.59
C ASP A 81 -14.83 7.70 -42.84
N GLY A 82 -14.74 7.06 -44.01
CA GLY A 82 -14.49 7.73 -45.30
C GLY A 82 -13.56 6.97 -46.26
N ASP A 83 -12.88 5.93 -45.79
CA ASP A 83 -12.06 5.09 -46.67
C ASP A 83 -12.96 4.08 -47.40
N ASN A 84 -12.90 4.03 -48.74
CA ASN A 84 -13.49 2.95 -49.55
C ASN A 84 -12.66 1.66 -49.35
N ILE A 85 -12.76 1.07 -48.16
CA ILE A 85 -12.03 -0.12 -47.76
C ILE A 85 -12.76 -1.35 -48.32
N SER A 86 -12.02 -2.26 -48.94
CA SER A 86 -12.56 -3.55 -49.39
C SER A 86 -13.09 -4.35 -48.18
N GLU A 87 -14.16 -5.12 -48.37
CA GLU A 87 -14.73 -5.99 -47.32
C GLU A 87 -13.68 -6.92 -46.70
N ALA A 88 -12.74 -7.42 -47.51
CA ALA A 88 -11.62 -8.25 -47.06
C ALA A 88 -10.64 -7.50 -46.13
N GLU A 89 -10.39 -6.23 -46.39
CA GLU A 89 -9.55 -5.40 -45.51
C GLU A 89 -10.27 -5.06 -44.20
N CYS A 90 -11.59 -4.87 -44.24
CA CYS A 90 -12.40 -4.67 -43.03
C CYS A 90 -12.33 -5.91 -42.12
N GLN A 91 -12.55 -7.10 -42.68
CA GLN A 91 -12.44 -8.37 -41.96
C GLN A 91 -11.02 -8.61 -41.40
N TYR A 92 -9.97 -8.25 -42.15
CA TYR A 92 -8.60 -8.37 -41.65
C TYR A 92 -8.31 -7.45 -40.46
N LYS A 93 -8.81 -6.21 -40.48
CA LYS A 93 -8.67 -5.28 -39.35
C LYS A 93 -9.45 -5.73 -38.12
N GLU A 94 -10.63 -6.32 -38.31
CA GLU A 94 -11.42 -6.91 -37.23
C GLU A 94 -10.71 -8.14 -36.63
N TRP A 95 -10.16 -9.00 -37.48
CA TRP A 95 -9.33 -10.13 -37.05
C TRP A 95 -8.10 -9.67 -36.23
N LEU A 96 -7.37 -8.64 -36.68
CA LEU A 96 -6.24 -8.08 -35.94
C LEU A 96 -6.65 -7.55 -34.56
N ARG A 97 -7.82 -6.93 -34.44
CA ARG A 97 -8.36 -6.49 -33.14
C ARG A 97 -8.66 -7.68 -32.23
N ASN A 98 -9.27 -8.74 -32.75
CA ASN A 98 -9.49 -9.96 -31.97
C ASN A 98 -8.17 -10.60 -31.52
N CYS A 99 -7.14 -10.62 -32.38
CA CYS A 99 -5.81 -11.08 -32.00
C CYS A 99 -5.16 -10.22 -30.91
N TYR A 100 -5.39 -8.90 -30.92
CA TYR A 100 -4.92 -8.00 -29.86
C TYR A 100 -5.64 -8.25 -28.54
N GLU A 101 -6.97 -8.47 -28.55
CA GLU A 101 -7.73 -8.87 -27.36
C GLU A 101 -7.24 -10.20 -26.79
N ASP A 102 -7.04 -11.19 -27.66
CA ASP A 102 -6.49 -12.50 -27.29
C ASP A 102 -5.08 -12.37 -26.68
N ALA A 103 -4.25 -11.50 -27.24
CA ALA A 103 -2.92 -11.20 -26.69
C ALA A 103 -3.06 -10.61 -25.28
N TRP A 104 -3.97 -9.66 -25.08
CA TRP A 104 -4.20 -9.02 -23.78
C TRP A 104 -4.59 -10.02 -22.70
N ILE A 105 -5.55 -10.90 -23.01
CA ILE A 105 -6.03 -11.93 -22.10
C ILE A 105 -4.90 -12.90 -21.75
N LYS A 106 -4.10 -13.30 -22.74
CA LYS A 106 -2.98 -14.21 -22.53
C LYS A 106 -1.85 -13.59 -21.72
N LEU A 107 -1.49 -12.33 -21.98
CA LEU A 107 -0.51 -11.58 -21.18
C LEU A 107 -0.99 -11.41 -19.73
N ALA A 108 -2.27 -11.08 -19.53
CA ALA A 108 -2.86 -10.99 -18.19
C ALA A 108 -2.84 -12.36 -17.47
N SER A 109 -3.05 -13.45 -18.19
CA SER A 109 -2.94 -14.81 -17.63
C SER A 109 -1.50 -15.17 -17.21
N CYS A 110 -0.50 -14.69 -17.97
CA CYS A 110 0.92 -14.82 -17.62
C CYS A 110 1.25 -14.00 -16.36
N LEU A 111 0.69 -12.79 -16.23
CA LEU A 111 0.83 -11.97 -15.03
C LEU A 111 0.22 -12.64 -13.78
N GLN A 112 -0.88 -13.37 -13.96
CA GLN A 112 -1.54 -14.08 -12.85
C GLN A 112 -0.76 -15.35 -12.43
N LYS A 113 -0.38 -16.22 -13.39
CA LYS A 113 0.07 -17.60 -13.12
C LYS A 113 1.53 -17.88 -13.48
N GLY A 114 2.25 -16.93 -14.06
CA GLY A 114 3.62 -17.15 -14.55
C GLY A 114 4.71 -17.26 -13.48
N SER A 115 5.94 -17.51 -13.92
CA SER A 115 7.15 -17.40 -13.09
C SER A 115 7.42 -15.95 -12.68
N SER A 116 8.28 -15.70 -11.69
CA SER A 116 8.56 -14.33 -11.21
C SER A 116 9.00 -13.39 -12.34
N ASP A 117 9.92 -13.83 -13.19
CA ASP A 117 10.45 -13.03 -14.30
C ASP A 117 9.41 -12.84 -15.42
N CYS A 118 8.63 -13.89 -15.71
CA CYS A 118 7.52 -13.83 -16.66
C CYS A 118 6.46 -12.83 -16.20
N LYS A 119 6.10 -12.81 -14.91
CA LYS A 119 5.15 -11.83 -14.35
C LYS A 119 5.69 -10.41 -14.47
N LEU A 120 6.97 -10.19 -14.15
CA LEU A 120 7.59 -8.86 -14.25
C LEU A 120 7.58 -8.36 -15.69
N GLN A 121 7.96 -9.19 -16.66
CA GLN A 121 7.93 -8.79 -18.06
C GLN A 121 6.51 -8.60 -18.58
N ALA A 122 5.57 -9.48 -18.23
CA ALA A 122 4.16 -9.33 -18.61
C ALA A 122 3.60 -7.99 -18.11
N LEU A 123 3.95 -7.56 -16.89
CA LEU A 123 3.57 -6.25 -16.36
C LEU A 123 4.14 -5.11 -17.23
N ASN A 124 5.43 -5.15 -17.57
CA ASN A 124 6.06 -4.14 -18.41
C ASN A 124 5.39 -4.07 -19.79
N SER A 125 5.20 -5.22 -20.44
CA SER A 125 4.58 -5.30 -21.76
C SER A 125 3.14 -4.78 -21.75
N LEU A 126 2.35 -5.13 -20.72
CA LEU A 126 0.98 -4.63 -20.57
C LEU A 126 0.93 -3.11 -20.36
N PHE A 127 1.81 -2.54 -19.54
CA PHE A 127 1.87 -1.08 -19.35
C PHE A 127 2.37 -0.34 -20.59
N HIS A 128 3.35 -0.90 -21.31
CA HIS A 128 3.83 -0.28 -22.54
C HIS A 128 2.77 -0.31 -23.63
N LEU A 129 2.09 -1.44 -23.84
CA LEU A 129 0.95 -1.50 -24.75
C LEU A 129 -0.19 -0.59 -24.31
N LEU A 130 -0.45 -0.45 -23.01
CA LEU A 130 -1.46 0.47 -22.48
C LEU A 130 -1.13 1.91 -22.85
N SER A 131 0.13 2.31 -22.71
CA SER A 131 0.60 3.64 -23.11
C SER A 131 0.46 3.89 -24.62
N MET A 132 0.71 2.85 -25.42
CA MET A 132 0.61 2.92 -26.88
C MET A 132 -0.85 2.94 -27.36
N GLU A 133 -1.73 2.16 -26.74
CA GLU A 133 -3.19 2.19 -26.98
C GLU A 133 -3.78 3.56 -26.62
N ALA A 134 -3.31 4.16 -25.53
CA ALA A 134 -3.75 5.48 -25.14
C ALA A 134 -3.34 6.57 -26.17
N LYS A 135 -2.14 6.46 -26.75
CA LYS A 135 -1.64 7.36 -27.81
C LYS A 135 -2.30 7.09 -29.18
N PHE A 136 -2.53 5.82 -29.50
CA PHE A 136 -3.05 5.33 -30.78
C PHE A 136 -4.22 4.35 -30.55
N PRO A 137 -5.43 4.87 -30.27
CA PRO A 137 -6.56 4.01 -29.96
C PRO A 137 -6.97 3.11 -31.15
N PRO A 138 -7.23 1.81 -30.94
CA PRO A 138 -7.59 0.86 -31.99
C PRO A 138 -8.98 1.13 -32.61
N THR A 139 -9.82 1.89 -31.93
CA THR A 139 -11.17 2.26 -32.36
C THR A 139 -11.32 3.78 -32.34
N GLN A 140 -11.64 4.41 -33.47
CA GLN A 140 -12.03 5.82 -33.48
C GLN A 140 -13.50 5.92 -33.07
N GLU A 141 -13.80 6.65 -31.98
CA GLU A 141 -15.19 6.99 -31.67
C GLU A 141 -15.79 7.85 -32.79
N LYS A 142 -17.06 7.57 -33.14
CA LYS A 142 -17.82 8.24 -34.21
C LYS A 142 -17.70 9.77 -34.11
N LYS A 143 -17.54 10.41 -35.28
CA LYS A 143 -17.21 11.83 -35.55
C LYS A 143 -17.83 12.95 -34.68
N LYS A 144 -18.86 12.72 -33.86
CA LYS A 144 -19.46 13.74 -32.96
C LYS A 144 -18.77 13.88 -31.60
N LYS A 145 -17.97 12.91 -31.15
CA LYS A 145 -17.07 13.01 -29.97
C LYS A 145 -15.59 13.15 -30.36
N ARG A 146 -15.30 13.70 -31.55
CA ARG A 146 -13.93 14.05 -31.93
C ARG A 146 -13.44 15.20 -31.06
N LYS A 147 -12.77 14.84 -29.97
CA LYS A 147 -11.58 15.49 -29.40
C LYS A 147 -11.32 14.77 -28.07
N LYS A 148 -10.06 14.34 -27.88
CA LYS A 148 -9.42 13.87 -26.64
C LYS A 148 -9.26 12.35 -26.56
N SER A 149 -8.04 11.87 -26.81
CA SER A 149 -7.61 10.54 -26.36
C SER A 149 -7.75 10.48 -24.84
N LEU A 150 -8.40 9.42 -24.37
CA LEU A 150 -8.69 9.15 -22.96
C LEU A 150 -7.82 7.99 -22.50
N PHE A 151 -7.54 7.94 -21.20
CA PHE A 151 -6.79 6.85 -20.62
C PHE A 151 -7.63 5.54 -20.64
N PRO A 152 -7.08 4.39 -21.06
CA PRO A 152 -7.81 3.12 -21.12
C PRO A 152 -7.98 2.47 -19.72
N VAL A 153 -8.92 3.00 -18.94
CA VAL A 153 -9.22 2.54 -17.56
C VAL A 153 -9.62 1.06 -17.51
N THR A 154 -10.32 0.55 -18.53
CA THR A 154 -10.73 -0.86 -18.63
C THR A 154 -9.54 -1.81 -18.73
N ARG A 155 -8.47 -1.42 -19.46
CA ARG A 155 -7.22 -2.19 -19.54
C ARG A 155 -6.50 -2.21 -18.20
N LEU A 156 -6.43 -1.06 -17.54
CA LEU A 156 -5.84 -0.98 -16.20
C LEU A 156 -6.60 -1.84 -15.19
N LYS A 157 -7.94 -1.90 -15.28
CA LYS A 157 -8.76 -2.79 -14.45
C LYS A 157 -8.35 -4.26 -14.61
N VAL A 158 -8.14 -4.74 -15.84
CA VAL A 158 -7.72 -6.14 -16.10
C VAL A 158 -6.32 -6.43 -15.52
N ILE A 159 -5.41 -5.47 -15.59
CA ILE A 159 -4.09 -5.57 -14.95
C ILE A 159 -4.25 -5.69 -13.42
N LEU A 160 -5.04 -4.82 -12.80
CA LEU A 160 -5.31 -4.88 -11.36
C LEU A 160 -6.01 -6.19 -10.95
N GLU A 161 -6.93 -6.68 -11.77
CA GLU A 161 -7.62 -7.94 -11.52
C GLU A 161 -6.65 -9.13 -11.52
N SER A 162 -5.81 -9.24 -12.55
CA SER A 162 -4.80 -10.30 -12.65
C SER A 162 -3.76 -10.24 -11.52
N LEU A 163 -3.35 -9.05 -11.10
CA LEU A 163 -2.48 -8.86 -9.93
C LEU A 163 -3.18 -9.24 -8.62
N SER A 164 -4.46 -8.87 -8.45
CA SER A 164 -5.23 -9.21 -7.23
C SER A 164 -5.39 -10.73 -7.05
N LEU A 165 -5.53 -11.45 -8.16
CA LEU A 165 -5.70 -12.91 -8.21
C LEU A 165 -4.37 -13.67 -8.25
N SER A 166 -3.23 -12.96 -8.29
CA SER A 166 -1.92 -13.57 -8.33
C SER A 166 -1.63 -14.29 -7.01
N SER A 167 -1.07 -15.50 -7.10
CA SER A 167 -0.76 -16.32 -5.92
C SER A 167 0.30 -15.69 -5.01
N ASN A 168 1.28 -15.01 -5.60
CA ASN A 168 2.36 -14.31 -4.93
C ASN A 168 2.75 -13.06 -5.74
N LEU A 169 2.78 -11.91 -5.09
CA LEU A 169 3.39 -10.67 -5.58
C LEU A 169 4.86 -10.69 -5.15
N SER A 170 5.79 -10.89 -6.09
CA SER A 170 7.23 -10.84 -5.78
C SER A 170 7.65 -9.42 -5.42
N THR A 171 8.74 -9.29 -4.65
CA THR A 171 9.26 -7.98 -4.23
C THR A 171 9.59 -7.09 -5.41
N ASP A 172 10.11 -7.66 -6.49
CA ASP A 172 10.53 -6.92 -7.68
C ASP A 172 9.33 -6.46 -8.51
N LEU A 173 8.28 -7.26 -8.58
CA LEU A 173 7.02 -6.87 -9.21
C LEU A 173 6.38 -5.70 -8.45
N SER A 174 6.32 -5.77 -7.12
CA SER A 174 5.77 -4.69 -6.30
C SER A 174 6.58 -3.40 -6.42
N LYS A 175 7.93 -3.49 -6.45
CA LYS A 175 8.80 -2.34 -6.71
C LYS A 175 8.52 -1.74 -8.09
N ARG A 176 8.49 -2.56 -9.14
CA ARG A 176 8.22 -2.09 -10.50
C ARG A 176 6.85 -1.44 -10.62
N PHE A 177 5.83 -2.01 -9.97
CA PHE A 177 4.50 -1.41 -9.93
C PHE A 177 4.53 -0.05 -9.20
N SER A 178 5.23 0.05 -8.06
CA SER A 178 5.38 1.32 -7.33
C SER A 178 6.09 2.41 -8.13
N GLU A 179 7.04 2.05 -9.01
CA GLU A 179 7.66 3.00 -9.94
C GLU A 179 6.62 3.60 -10.91
N LEU A 180 5.70 2.77 -11.40
CA LEU A 180 4.60 3.20 -12.28
C LEU A 180 3.57 4.05 -11.54
N LEU A 181 3.41 3.85 -10.23
CA LEU A 181 2.57 4.68 -9.37
C LEU A 181 3.15 6.06 -9.07
N ASN A 182 4.34 6.41 -9.57
CA ASN A 182 4.85 7.77 -9.48
C ASN A 182 4.25 8.71 -10.54
N TYR A 183 3.61 8.17 -11.58
CA TYR A 183 3.01 8.97 -12.64
C TYR A 183 1.57 9.38 -12.32
N LYS A 184 1.26 10.67 -12.51
CA LYS A 184 -0.02 11.27 -12.08
C LYS A 184 -1.23 10.71 -12.82
N ASP A 185 -1.10 10.46 -14.11
CA ASP A 185 -2.14 9.84 -14.94
C ASP A 185 -2.43 8.40 -14.50
N VAL A 186 -1.40 7.61 -14.20
CA VAL A 186 -1.57 6.24 -13.72
C VAL A 186 -2.29 6.22 -12.37
N VAL A 187 -1.86 7.02 -11.39
CA VAL A 187 -2.46 7.07 -10.05
C VAL A 187 -3.93 7.50 -10.10
N SER A 188 -4.23 8.55 -10.85
CA SER A 188 -5.59 9.10 -10.91
C SER A 188 -6.58 8.11 -11.54
N ASN A 189 -6.14 7.40 -12.59
CA ASN A 189 -6.96 6.36 -13.23
C ASN A 189 -6.97 5.05 -12.45
N LEU A 190 -5.98 4.80 -11.59
CA LEU A 190 -5.96 3.62 -10.72
C LEU A 190 -7.16 3.62 -9.79
N TRP A 191 -7.51 4.75 -9.18
CA TRP A 191 -8.68 4.83 -8.30
C TRP A 191 -9.99 4.52 -9.03
N LEU A 192 -10.14 4.98 -10.27
CA LEU A 192 -11.31 4.66 -11.10
C LEU A 192 -11.36 3.18 -11.50
N ALA A 193 -10.22 2.63 -11.90
CA ALA A 193 -10.11 1.21 -12.22
C ALA A 193 -10.40 0.35 -10.98
N LEU A 194 -9.88 0.76 -9.81
CA LEU A 194 -10.09 0.09 -8.54
C LEU A 194 -11.55 0.14 -8.09
N GLU A 195 -12.23 1.28 -8.18
CA GLU A 195 -13.65 1.39 -7.88
C GLU A 195 -14.46 0.38 -8.71
N SER A 196 -14.18 0.33 -10.01
CA SER A 196 -14.87 -0.60 -10.92
C SER A 196 -14.54 -2.07 -10.63
N LEU A 197 -13.32 -2.37 -10.16
CA LEU A 197 -12.90 -3.69 -9.75
C LEU A 197 -13.59 -4.09 -8.44
N LEU A 198 -13.55 -3.24 -7.42
CA LEU A 198 -14.16 -3.53 -6.13
C LEU A 198 -15.67 -3.76 -6.25
N LYS A 199 -16.39 -3.02 -7.10
CA LYS A 199 -17.81 -3.31 -7.39
C LYS A 199 -18.03 -4.75 -7.86
N THR A 200 -17.20 -5.24 -8.78
CA THR A 200 -17.27 -6.64 -9.26
C THR A 200 -16.81 -7.64 -8.21
N VAL A 201 -15.80 -7.29 -7.41
CA VAL A 201 -15.21 -8.18 -6.41
C VAL A 201 -16.12 -8.35 -5.20
N CYS A 202 -16.76 -7.28 -4.71
CA CYS A 202 -17.72 -7.33 -3.61
C CYS A 202 -18.93 -8.21 -3.95
N GLN A 203 -19.38 -8.23 -5.21
CA GLN A 203 -20.44 -9.12 -5.67
C GLN A 203 -20.03 -10.60 -5.61
N GLN A 204 -18.75 -10.91 -5.76
CA GLN A 204 -18.21 -12.28 -5.81
C GLN A 204 -17.79 -12.83 -4.45
N GLN A 205 -17.96 -12.08 -3.35
CA GLN A 205 -17.42 -12.37 -2.01
C GLN A 205 -15.90 -12.68 -2.03
N PRO A 206 -15.05 -11.66 -1.84
CA PRO A 206 -13.62 -11.86 -2.01
C PRO A 206 -12.98 -12.66 -0.88
N SER A 207 -11.85 -13.29 -1.20
CA SER A 207 -10.97 -13.88 -0.19
C SER A 207 -10.08 -12.81 0.45
N ASP A 208 -9.72 -13.01 1.73
CA ASP A 208 -8.79 -12.12 2.47
C ASP A 208 -7.47 -11.90 1.70
N LYS A 209 -6.96 -12.95 1.04
CA LYS A 209 -5.77 -12.88 0.17
C LYS A 209 -5.93 -11.91 -1.01
N ARG A 210 -7.11 -11.85 -1.63
CA ARG A 210 -7.35 -10.97 -2.79
C ARG A 210 -7.30 -9.50 -2.38
N ILE A 211 -7.93 -9.16 -1.25
CA ILE A 211 -7.83 -7.78 -0.75
C ILE A 211 -6.46 -7.47 -0.17
N TRP A 212 -5.81 -8.42 0.52
CA TRP A 212 -4.43 -8.26 0.93
C TRP A 212 -3.56 -7.83 -0.26
N ASN A 213 -3.68 -8.51 -1.41
CA ASN A 213 -2.96 -8.15 -2.63
C ASN A 213 -3.34 -6.74 -3.12
N ILE A 214 -4.62 -6.39 -3.14
CA ILE A 214 -5.07 -5.04 -3.54
C ILE A 214 -4.48 -3.96 -2.62
N LEU A 215 -4.54 -4.15 -1.31
CA LEU A 215 -4.01 -3.21 -0.34
C LEU A 215 -2.48 -3.12 -0.42
N LEU A 216 -1.80 -4.22 -0.74
CA LEU A 216 -0.36 -4.23 -0.95
C LEU A 216 0.05 -3.42 -2.20
N LEU A 217 -0.76 -3.45 -3.25
CA LEU A 217 -0.55 -2.59 -4.42
C LEU A 217 -0.76 -1.11 -4.05
N LEU A 218 -1.77 -0.81 -3.23
CA LEU A 218 -2.07 0.55 -2.77
C LEU A 218 -1.04 1.11 -1.79
N SER A 219 -0.41 0.28 -0.97
CA SER A 219 0.66 0.74 -0.08
C SER A 219 1.95 1.13 -0.83
N GLY A 220 2.05 0.75 -2.12
CA GLY A 220 3.10 1.21 -3.03
C GLY A 220 2.87 2.62 -3.60
N LEU A 221 1.74 3.26 -3.31
CA LEU A 221 1.49 4.64 -3.75
C LEU A 221 2.51 5.59 -3.10
N PRO A 222 3.00 6.61 -3.84
CA PRO A 222 3.81 7.64 -3.21
C PRO A 222 2.96 8.35 -2.15
N LYS A 223 3.57 8.67 -1.01
CA LYS A 223 2.98 9.64 -0.06
C LYS A 223 2.66 10.91 -0.83
N LEU A 224 1.59 11.63 -0.49
CA LEU A 224 1.25 12.94 -1.07
C LEU A 224 2.34 14.00 -0.75
N LYS A 225 3.52 13.83 -1.32
CA LYS A 225 4.47 14.88 -1.64
C LYS A 225 4.24 15.12 -3.11
N LYS A 226 4.23 16.39 -3.55
CA LYS A 226 4.10 16.74 -4.97
C LYS A 226 5.15 15.92 -5.75
N GLY A 227 4.71 14.84 -6.38
CA GLY A 227 5.54 14.10 -7.31
C GLY A 227 5.85 14.99 -8.50
N PRO A 228 6.83 14.61 -9.33
CA PRO A 228 6.97 15.27 -10.61
C PRO A 228 5.63 15.18 -11.36
N ASP A 229 5.19 16.26 -12.02
CA ASP A 229 3.98 16.28 -12.87
C ASP A 229 4.16 15.41 -14.14
N ASN A 230 5.04 14.42 -14.10
CA ASN A 230 5.34 13.50 -15.17
C ASN A 230 4.11 12.63 -15.44
N LEU A 231 3.78 12.51 -16.73
CA LEU A 231 2.71 11.68 -17.24
C LEU A 231 3.34 10.46 -17.90
N PHE A 232 2.80 9.27 -17.64
CA PHE A 232 3.28 8.03 -18.24
C PHE A 232 2.86 7.92 -19.71
N CYS A 233 1.57 8.13 -19.98
CA CYS A 233 1.01 8.05 -21.31
C CYS A 233 1.20 9.37 -22.11
N ASP A 234 1.41 10.49 -21.40
CA ASP A 234 1.61 11.85 -21.96
C ASP A 234 0.50 12.24 -22.96
N ILE A 235 -0.75 12.22 -22.48
CA ILE A 235 -1.94 12.50 -23.28
C ILE A 235 -2.70 13.68 -22.69
N LYS A 236 -3.21 14.55 -23.57
CA LYS A 236 -3.93 15.78 -23.22
C LYS A 236 -5.10 15.61 -22.23
N ASN A 237 -5.72 14.42 -22.16
CA ASN A 237 -6.81 14.11 -21.21
C ASN A 237 -6.59 12.73 -20.59
N GLY A 238 -5.33 12.41 -20.30
CA GLY A 238 -4.96 11.20 -19.57
C GLY A 238 -5.22 11.32 -18.07
N VAL A 239 -5.34 12.53 -17.52
CA VAL A 239 -5.59 12.75 -16.09
C VAL A 239 -7.07 13.13 -15.88
N PRO A 240 -7.85 12.32 -15.15
CA PRO A 240 -9.20 12.69 -14.72
C PRO A 240 -9.22 13.96 -13.87
N GLU A 241 -10.36 14.63 -13.80
CA GLU A 241 -10.54 15.77 -12.89
C GLU A 241 -10.42 15.32 -11.42
N ASP A 242 -9.80 16.15 -10.58
CA ASP A 242 -9.59 15.82 -9.16
C ASP A 242 -10.89 15.43 -8.45
N LYS A 243 -12.00 16.14 -8.74
CA LYS A 243 -13.32 15.82 -8.16
C LYS A 243 -13.76 14.38 -8.45
N VAL A 244 -13.48 13.88 -9.65
CA VAL A 244 -13.82 12.52 -10.08
C VAL A 244 -12.94 11.51 -9.34
N VAL A 245 -11.65 11.81 -9.16
CA VAL A 245 -10.72 10.97 -8.40
C VAL A 245 -11.14 10.88 -6.93
N ARG A 246 -11.48 12.02 -6.30
CA ARG A 246 -11.90 12.07 -4.90
C ARG A 246 -13.19 11.28 -4.66
N ALA A 247 -14.18 11.44 -5.55
CA ALA A 247 -15.40 10.63 -5.51
C ALA A 247 -15.13 9.13 -5.67
N ALA A 248 -14.17 8.74 -6.51
CA ALA A 248 -13.76 7.36 -6.66
C ALA A 248 -13.11 6.81 -5.38
N VAL A 249 -12.24 7.58 -4.73
CA VAL A 249 -11.63 7.20 -3.43
C VAL A 249 -12.70 7.01 -2.36
N ASP A 250 -13.69 7.91 -2.27
CA ASP A 250 -14.81 7.78 -1.33
C ASP A 250 -15.63 6.52 -1.59
N ASN A 251 -15.88 6.19 -2.87
CA ASN A 251 -16.60 4.97 -3.24
C ASN A 251 -15.78 3.71 -2.95
N VAL A 252 -14.47 3.73 -3.18
CA VAL A 252 -13.54 2.65 -2.80
C VAL A 252 -13.60 2.41 -1.30
N TRP A 253 -13.57 3.48 -0.48
CA TRP A 253 -13.71 3.36 0.97
C TRP A 253 -15.04 2.70 1.36
N LYS A 254 -16.17 3.18 0.82
CA LYS A 254 -17.50 2.62 1.12
C LYS A 254 -17.60 1.13 0.80
N LEU A 255 -16.89 0.65 -0.22
CA LEU A 255 -16.86 -0.76 -0.60
C LEU A 255 -15.96 -1.60 0.32
N LEU A 256 -14.92 -1.01 0.88
CA LEU A 256 -13.98 -1.69 1.80
C LEU A 256 -14.50 -1.68 3.25
N ALA A 257 -14.96 -0.54 3.75
CA ALA A 257 -15.36 -0.34 5.14
C ALA A 257 -16.23 -1.44 5.79
N PRO A 258 -17.29 -1.98 5.14
CA PRO A 258 -18.18 -2.96 5.79
C PRO A 258 -17.56 -4.35 5.96
N TRP A 259 -16.37 -4.60 5.41
CA TRP A 259 -15.85 -5.95 5.34
C TRP A 259 -15.11 -6.39 6.60
N GLN A 260 -15.13 -7.70 6.87
CA GLN A 260 -14.45 -8.30 8.01
C GLN A 260 -13.07 -8.78 7.57
N TYR A 261 -12.04 -8.21 8.19
CA TYR A 261 -10.65 -8.42 7.85
C TYR A 261 -9.96 -9.32 8.86
N SER A 262 -8.97 -10.09 8.40
CA SER A 262 -7.98 -10.65 9.32
C SER A 262 -7.17 -9.52 9.97
N SER A 263 -6.61 -9.75 11.17
CA SER A 263 -5.81 -8.75 11.90
C SER A 263 -4.74 -8.13 11.01
N ARG A 264 -4.00 -8.97 10.27
CA ARG A 264 -2.95 -8.53 9.34
C ARG A 264 -3.49 -7.63 8.23
N THR A 265 -4.57 -8.04 7.55
CA THR A 265 -5.18 -7.24 6.47
C THR A 265 -5.74 -5.93 6.98
N HIS A 266 -6.31 -5.92 8.19
CA HIS A 266 -6.83 -4.70 8.81
C HIS A 266 -5.73 -3.68 9.12
N GLN A 267 -4.58 -4.14 9.62
CA GLN A 267 -3.42 -3.25 9.82
C GLN A 267 -2.99 -2.59 8.51
N LEU A 268 -2.86 -3.37 7.43
CA LEU A 268 -2.49 -2.84 6.12
C LEU A 268 -3.54 -1.86 5.57
N LEU A 269 -4.83 -2.17 5.76
CA LEU A 269 -5.93 -1.27 5.41
C LEU A 269 -5.79 0.07 6.13
N LEU A 270 -5.53 0.07 7.44
CA LEU A 270 -5.38 1.30 8.22
C LEU A 270 -4.18 2.14 7.75
N VAL A 271 -3.06 1.49 7.41
CA VAL A 271 -1.91 2.19 6.82
C VAL A 271 -2.30 2.87 5.51
N VAL A 272 -2.96 2.15 4.59
CA VAL A 272 -3.41 2.69 3.30
C VAL A 272 -4.45 3.80 3.47
N LEU A 273 -5.39 3.60 4.40
CA LEU A 273 -6.46 4.55 4.71
C LEU A 273 -5.87 5.89 5.20
N VAL A 274 -4.97 5.84 6.19
CA VAL A 274 -4.42 7.05 6.80
C VAL A 274 -3.41 7.76 5.88
N GLU A 275 -2.59 7.01 5.14
CA GLU A 275 -1.51 7.59 4.33
C GLU A 275 -1.94 8.01 2.91
N HIS A 276 -2.86 7.28 2.27
CA HIS A 276 -3.18 7.48 0.85
C HIS A 276 -4.62 7.88 0.58
N MET A 277 -5.60 7.27 1.27
CA MET A 277 -7.01 7.54 1.01
C MET A 277 -7.47 8.84 1.68
N MET A 278 -7.30 8.96 3.00
CA MET A 278 -7.75 10.10 3.80
C MET A 278 -7.32 11.47 3.22
N PRO A 279 -6.08 11.68 2.74
CA PRO A 279 -5.69 12.97 2.17
C PRO A 279 -6.41 13.34 0.86
N GLN A 280 -7.00 12.36 0.16
CA GLN A 280 -7.71 12.55 -1.10
C GLN A 280 -9.23 12.59 -0.92
N MET A 281 -9.76 12.31 0.26
CA MET A 281 -11.21 12.35 0.51
C MET A 281 -11.69 13.80 0.68
N ASP A 282 -12.83 14.14 0.08
CA ASP A 282 -13.47 15.45 0.27
C ASP A 282 -14.02 15.60 1.70
N HIS A 283 -14.51 14.50 2.28
CA HIS A 283 -15.13 14.47 3.61
C HIS A 283 -14.52 13.39 4.51
N ALA A 284 -13.22 13.52 4.82
CA ALA A 284 -12.53 12.60 5.73
C ALA A 284 -13.15 12.52 7.14
N ILE A 285 -13.96 13.51 7.54
CA ILE A 285 -14.71 13.54 8.81
C ILE A 285 -15.60 12.29 8.99
N TYR A 286 -16.13 11.71 7.92
CA TYR A 286 -16.95 10.49 8.01
C TYR A 286 -16.16 9.24 8.46
N LEU A 287 -14.84 9.31 8.47
CA LEU A 287 -14.00 8.23 9.02
C LEU A 287 -13.97 8.21 10.56
N THR A 288 -14.50 9.25 11.22
CA THR A 288 -14.43 9.40 12.68
C THR A 288 -14.98 8.18 13.39
N ASP A 289 -16.24 7.80 13.09
CA ASP A 289 -16.90 6.67 13.75
C ASP A 289 -16.12 5.36 13.55
N TYR A 290 -15.61 5.14 12.34
CA TYR A 290 -14.77 3.98 12.05
C TYR A 290 -13.47 3.98 12.86
N PHE A 291 -12.79 5.12 12.98
CA PHE A 291 -11.59 5.22 13.82
C PHE A 291 -11.91 5.07 15.31
N MET A 292 -13.05 5.58 15.79
CA MET A 292 -13.48 5.38 17.17
C MET A 292 -13.68 3.88 17.46
N ASP A 293 -14.40 3.19 16.59
CA ASP A 293 -14.72 1.77 16.74
C ASP A 293 -13.46 0.91 16.66
N THR A 294 -12.54 1.23 15.74
CA THR A 294 -11.27 0.51 15.60
C THR A 294 -10.32 0.77 16.77
N LEU A 295 -10.31 1.98 17.34
CA LEU A 295 -9.51 2.32 18.53
C LEU A 295 -10.03 1.66 19.82
N ASN A 296 -11.32 1.30 19.86
CA ASN A 296 -11.91 0.58 20.98
C ASN A 296 -11.70 -0.95 20.91
N ARG A 297 -11.09 -1.47 19.84
CA ARG A 297 -10.75 -2.90 19.74
C ARG A 297 -9.60 -3.25 20.68
N GLN A 298 -9.53 -4.53 21.07
CA GLN A 298 -8.50 -5.02 21.99
C GLN A 298 -7.11 -5.12 21.34
N GLU A 299 -7.04 -5.16 20.01
CA GLU A 299 -5.79 -5.35 19.27
C GLU A 299 -4.92 -4.09 19.29
N CYS A 300 -3.74 -4.20 19.91
CA CYS A 300 -2.84 -3.09 20.17
C CYS A 300 -2.33 -2.40 18.88
N GLU A 301 -1.83 -3.17 17.90
CA GLU A 301 -1.28 -2.61 16.65
C GLU A 301 -2.35 -1.88 15.82
N ILE A 302 -3.58 -2.41 15.78
CA ILE A 302 -4.72 -1.80 15.08
C ILE A 302 -5.09 -0.49 15.77
N SER A 303 -5.15 -0.50 17.10
CA SER A 303 -5.46 0.69 17.89
C SER A 303 -4.42 1.80 17.71
N MET A 304 -3.13 1.47 17.62
CA MET A 304 -2.07 2.44 17.31
C MET A 304 -2.25 3.09 15.93
N LEU A 305 -2.55 2.29 14.91
CA LEU A 305 -2.76 2.78 13.55
C LEU A 305 -4.04 3.62 13.45
N ALA A 306 -5.11 3.22 14.14
CA ALA A 306 -6.34 3.99 14.24
C ALA A 306 -6.12 5.34 14.93
N LEU A 307 -5.31 5.39 15.98
CA LEU A 307 -4.97 6.63 16.67
C LEU A 307 -4.30 7.65 15.74
N GLN A 308 -3.45 7.19 14.82
CA GLN A 308 -2.86 8.05 13.79
C GLN A 308 -3.94 8.69 12.90
N GLY A 309 -4.98 7.92 12.56
CA GLY A 309 -6.14 8.41 11.81
C GLY A 309 -6.93 9.46 12.57
N VAL A 310 -7.28 9.18 13.84
CA VAL A 310 -7.95 10.14 14.73
C VAL A 310 -7.13 11.42 14.84
N PHE A 311 -5.82 11.32 15.04
CA PHE A 311 -4.95 12.47 15.17
C PHE A 311 -4.97 13.38 13.94
N ASN A 312 -4.91 12.79 12.74
CA ASN A 312 -5.03 13.54 11.51
C ASN A 312 -6.39 14.25 11.40
N LEU A 313 -7.48 13.63 11.87
CA LEU A 313 -8.80 14.24 11.91
C LEU A 313 -8.88 15.39 12.92
N VAL A 314 -8.31 15.21 14.11
CA VAL A 314 -8.27 16.25 15.16
C VAL A 314 -7.50 17.48 14.65
N ILE A 315 -6.32 17.30 14.05
CA ILE A 315 -5.50 18.42 13.56
C ILE A 315 -6.09 19.08 12.32
N LYS A 316 -6.51 18.30 11.31
CA LYS A 316 -6.90 18.87 10.01
C LYS A 316 -8.35 19.29 9.96
N HIS A 317 -9.21 18.63 10.72
CA HIS A 317 -10.66 18.83 10.68
C HIS A 317 -11.24 19.34 12.01
N ASN A 318 -10.40 19.67 12.99
CA ASN A 318 -10.79 20.22 14.30
C ASN A 318 -11.89 19.41 15.00
N ILE A 319 -11.82 18.08 14.89
CA ILE A 319 -12.74 17.18 15.58
C ILE A 319 -12.35 17.07 17.04
N GLU A 320 -13.31 17.24 17.95
CA GLU A 320 -13.13 16.95 19.36
C GLU A 320 -13.28 15.44 19.60
N TYR A 321 -12.19 14.76 19.97
CA TYR A 321 -12.27 13.40 20.47
C TYR A 321 -12.22 13.45 22.01
N PRO A 322 -13.25 12.92 22.70
CA PRO A 322 -13.26 12.90 24.16
C PRO A 322 -12.19 11.95 24.68
N ASN A 323 -11.29 12.43 25.53
CA ASN A 323 -10.27 11.63 26.21
C ASN A 323 -9.23 10.96 25.29
N ILE A 324 -8.71 11.68 24.28
CA ILE A 324 -7.59 11.20 23.43
C ILE A 324 -6.41 10.77 24.30
N TYR A 325 -6.08 11.57 25.32
CA TYR A 325 -4.92 11.32 26.17
C TYR A 325 -5.08 10.06 27.02
N GLY A 326 -6.28 9.75 27.53
CA GLY A 326 -6.53 8.49 28.23
C GLY A 326 -6.35 7.28 27.31
N LYS A 327 -6.80 7.39 26.05
CA LYS A 327 -6.54 6.33 25.06
C LYS A 327 -5.07 6.20 24.72
N LEU A 328 -4.37 7.31 24.49
CA LEU A 328 -2.93 7.31 24.25
C LEU A 328 -2.18 6.66 25.43
N TYR A 329 -2.56 6.99 26.66
CA TYR A 329 -2.01 6.42 27.89
C TYR A 329 -2.21 4.89 27.95
N GLN A 330 -3.41 4.42 27.63
CA GLN A 330 -3.73 2.98 27.60
C GLN A 330 -2.93 2.19 26.54
N LEU A 331 -2.51 2.84 25.45
CA LEU A 331 -1.69 2.20 24.42
C LEU A 331 -0.24 1.96 24.85
N PHE A 332 0.23 2.58 25.93
CA PHE A 332 1.58 2.34 26.44
C PHE A 332 1.60 1.10 27.34
N THR A 333 1.77 -0.08 26.73
CA THR A 333 1.91 -1.37 27.41
C THR A 333 3.21 -2.07 26.99
N VAL A 334 3.54 -3.20 27.62
CA VAL A 334 4.71 -4.02 27.27
C VAL A 334 4.62 -4.52 25.82
N ASP A 335 3.41 -4.84 25.34
CA ASP A 335 3.19 -5.31 23.97
C ASP A 335 3.53 -4.24 22.94
N THR A 336 3.32 -2.97 23.29
CA THR A 336 3.64 -1.83 22.44
C THR A 336 5.12 -1.70 22.15
N LEU A 337 5.98 -2.08 23.10
CA LEU A 337 7.43 -2.08 22.89
C LEU A 337 7.87 -3.17 21.89
N LYS A 338 7.06 -4.21 21.70
CA LYS A 338 7.30 -5.31 20.75
C LYS A 338 6.60 -5.09 19.39
N ALA A 339 5.64 -4.17 19.32
CA ALA A 339 4.84 -3.91 18.13
C ALA A 339 5.67 -3.36 16.96
N ASN A 340 5.28 -3.73 15.74
CA ASN A 340 5.97 -3.30 14.52
C ASN A 340 5.84 -1.79 14.25
N TYR A 341 4.75 -1.20 14.71
CA TYR A 341 4.39 0.20 14.46
C TYR A 341 4.74 1.15 15.62
N LYS A 342 5.52 0.70 16.61
CA LYS A 342 5.88 1.49 17.80
C LYS A 342 6.56 2.82 17.49
N THR A 343 7.37 2.87 16.43
CA THR A 343 8.05 4.11 16.00
C THR A 343 7.06 5.18 15.55
N ARG A 344 5.94 4.78 14.93
CA ARG A 344 4.85 5.69 14.56
C ARG A 344 4.13 6.20 15.80
N LEU A 345 3.86 5.32 16.76
CA LEU A 345 3.26 5.72 18.04
C LEU A 345 4.16 6.71 18.79
N PHE A 346 5.46 6.44 18.90
CA PHE A 346 6.41 7.35 19.56
C PHE A 346 6.42 8.74 18.90
N ALA A 347 6.43 8.80 17.56
CA ALA A 347 6.35 10.07 16.85
C ALA A 347 5.04 10.83 17.13
N LEU A 348 3.91 10.12 17.19
CA LEU A 348 2.61 10.71 17.55
C LEU A 348 2.61 11.21 19.00
N THR A 349 3.15 10.44 19.93
CA THR A 349 3.22 10.81 21.35
C THR A 349 4.05 12.05 21.57
N ASP A 350 5.20 12.19 20.90
CA ASP A 350 6.00 13.41 20.99
C ASP A 350 5.21 14.64 20.54
N GLU A 351 4.44 14.50 19.47
CA GLU A 351 3.57 15.56 18.94
C GLU A 351 2.43 15.92 19.91
N PHE A 352 1.71 14.91 20.42
CA PHE A 352 0.62 15.10 21.39
C PHE A 352 1.09 15.76 22.68
N LEU A 353 2.20 15.28 23.24
CA LEU A 353 2.73 15.79 24.49
C LEU A 353 3.48 17.13 24.32
N ARG A 354 3.56 17.66 23.09
CA ARG A 354 4.05 19.02 22.82
C ARG A 354 3.02 20.11 23.05
N SER A 355 1.75 19.75 23.20
CA SER A 355 0.71 20.72 23.54
C SER A 355 1.04 21.47 24.83
N THR A 356 0.86 22.80 24.81
CA THR A 356 1.12 23.68 25.96
C THR A 356 0.02 23.65 27.02
N HIS A 357 -1.16 23.11 26.68
CA HIS A 357 -2.36 23.14 27.52
C HIS A 357 -2.60 21.83 28.30
N LEU A 358 -1.55 21.06 28.54
CA LEU A 358 -1.65 19.78 29.25
C LEU A 358 -1.70 20.01 30.77
N PRO A 359 -2.67 19.41 31.48
CA PRO A 359 -2.68 19.42 32.94
C PRO A 359 -1.44 18.75 33.51
N LEU A 360 -0.87 19.31 34.58
CA LEU A 360 0.33 18.78 35.23
C LEU A 360 0.18 17.30 35.62
N VAL A 361 -1.02 16.93 36.11
CA VAL A 361 -1.36 15.57 36.52
C VAL A 361 -1.25 14.56 35.39
N LEU A 362 -1.73 14.95 34.22
CA LEU A 362 -1.69 14.12 33.02
C LEU A 362 -0.24 13.83 32.63
N VAL A 363 0.60 14.87 32.63
CA VAL A 363 2.00 14.76 32.26
C VAL A 363 2.78 13.90 33.26
N ALA A 364 2.50 14.04 34.57
CA ALA A 364 3.07 13.18 35.60
C ALA A 364 2.73 11.70 35.37
N ALA A 365 1.47 11.40 35.04
CA ALA A 365 1.02 10.05 34.72
C ALA A 365 1.77 9.45 33.53
N PHE A 366 1.94 10.21 32.45
CA PHE A 366 2.74 9.76 31.31
C PHE A 366 4.21 9.51 31.68
N ALA A 367 4.83 10.41 32.44
CA ALA A 367 6.22 10.24 32.87
C ALA A 367 6.40 8.97 33.72
N LYS A 368 5.50 8.71 34.67
CA LYS A 368 5.51 7.50 35.51
C LYS A 368 5.19 6.23 34.72
N ARG A 369 4.26 6.29 33.76
CA ARG A 369 3.97 5.18 32.85
C ARG A 369 5.18 4.81 31.99
N PHE A 370 5.87 5.80 31.44
CA PHE A 370 7.11 5.58 30.70
C PHE A 370 8.19 5.01 31.61
N SER A 371 8.32 5.48 32.86
CA SER A 371 9.33 4.97 33.79
C SER A 371 9.11 3.49 34.13
N ARG A 372 7.86 3.07 34.34
CA ARG A 372 7.51 1.65 34.50
C ARG A 372 7.90 0.81 33.28
N LEU A 373 7.61 1.29 32.08
CA LEU A 373 7.96 0.60 30.84
C LEU A 373 9.47 0.44 30.64
N LEU A 374 10.30 1.34 31.18
CA LEU A 374 11.75 1.23 31.10
C LEU A 374 12.31 -0.05 31.73
N LEU A 375 11.62 -0.63 32.71
CA LEU A 375 12.06 -1.85 33.40
C LEU A 375 12.10 -3.07 32.46
N VAL A 376 11.30 -3.05 31.39
CA VAL A 376 11.16 -4.15 30.43
C VAL A 376 11.66 -3.74 29.03
N ALA A 377 11.91 -2.45 28.82
CA ALA A 377 12.27 -1.90 27.51
C ALA A 377 13.64 -2.39 27.03
N SER A 378 13.75 -2.57 25.72
CA SER A 378 15.06 -2.81 25.08
C SER A 378 15.94 -1.55 25.18
N PRO A 379 17.28 -1.64 25.08
CA PRO A 379 18.15 -0.47 25.12
C PRO A 379 17.77 0.67 24.16
N PRO A 380 17.40 0.45 22.87
CA PRO A 380 16.97 1.54 22.01
C PRO A 380 15.64 2.16 22.44
N ASP A 381 14.67 1.35 22.88
CA ASP A 381 13.37 1.86 23.36
C ASP A 381 13.55 2.65 24.66
N SER A 382 14.46 2.21 25.52
CA SER A 382 14.80 2.89 26.78
C SER A 382 15.32 4.29 26.54
N LEU A 383 16.17 4.48 25.51
CA LEU A 383 16.64 5.82 25.13
C LEU A 383 15.48 6.73 24.71
N VAL A 384 14.55 6.23 23.89
CA VAL A 384 13.39 7.02 23.44
C VAL A 384 12.50 7.41 24.63
N LEU A 385 12.18 6.45 25.50
CA LEU A 385 11.35 6.68 26.69
C LEU A 385 12.02 7.63 27.70
N LEU A 386 13.33 7.48 27.95
CA LEU A 386 14.09 8.40 28.79
C LEU A 386 14.10 9.82 28.19
N THR A 387 14.27 9.95 26.86
CA THR A 387 14.18 11.24 26.18
C THR A 387 12.79 11.86 26.32
N PHE A 388 11.71 11.07 26.24
CA PHE A 388 10.36 11.56 26.53
C PHE A 388 10.25 12.08 27.96
N ILE A 389 10.68 11.31 28.97
CA ILE A 389 10.65 11.73 30.37
C ILE A 389 11.45 13.03 30.55
N ALA A 390 12.68 13.09 30.04
CA ALA A 390 13.52 14.29 30.11
C ALA A 390 12.83 15.50 29.47
N ASN A 391 12.27 15.34 28.27
CA ASN A 391 11.58 16.42 27.57
C ASN A 391 10.32 16.89 28.32
N LEU A 392 9.59 16.00 28.99
CA LEU A 392 8.45 16.39 29.83
C LEU A 392 8.90 17.18 31.07
N LEU A 393 9.95 16.74 31.76
CA LEU A 393 10.48 17.42 32.95
C LEU A 393 11.12 18.79 32.62
N ILE A 394 11.76 18.91 31.45
CA ILE A 394 12.32 20.18 30.96
C ILE A 394 11.19 21.18 30.66
N ARG A 395 10.09 20.72 30.04
CA ARG A 395 8.94 21.57 29.69
C ARG A 395 8.08 21.94 30.89
N HIS A 396 7.94 21.05 31.86
CA HIS A 396 7.12 21.23 33.05
C HIS A 396 7.98 21.17 34.32
N PRO A 397 8.67 22.27 34.71
CA PRO A 397 9.59 22.28 35.85
C PRO A 397 8.90 21.93 37.18
N ASN A 398 7.58 22.16 37.28
CA ASN A 398 6.79 21.78 38.44
C ASN A 398 6.71 20.25 38.65
N LEU A 399 7.13 19.42 37.69
CA LEU A 399 7.22 17.96 37.84
C LEU A 399 8.56 17.48 38.39
N ARG A 400 9.51 18.38 38.66
CA ARG A 400 10.82 18.00 39.22
C ARG A 400 10.71 17.28 40.56
N PHE A 401 9.60 17.43 41.29
CA PHE A 401 9.35 16.69 42.53
C PHE A 401 9.33 15.16 42.31
N LEU A 402 8.99 14.69 41.10
CA LEU A 402 8.98 13.27 40.73
C LEU A 402 10.39 12.65 40.77
N SER A 403 11.42 13.48 40.54
CA SER A 403 12.82 13.08 40.62
C SER A 403 13.41 13.36 42.00
N HIS A 404 12.98 14.47 42.63
CA HIS A 404 13.48 14.92 43.93
C HIS A 404 12.34 15.31 44.85
N ASN A 405 12.01 14.48 45.84
CA ASN A 405 10.99 14.84 46.82
C ASN A 405 11.48 15.98 47.74
N PRO A 406 10.90 17.19 47.66
CA PRO A 406 11.36 18.32 48.48
C PRO A 406 11.05 18.13 49.98
N SER A 407 10.11 17.24 50.31
CA SER A 407 9.68 17.02 51.71
C SER A 407 10.59 16.07 52.48
N GLY A 408 11.45 15.29 51.80
CA GLY A 408 12.42 14.38 52.44
C GLY A 408 11.81 13.29 53.33
N LYS A 409 10.49 13.08 53.28
CA LYS A 409 9.81 12.03 54.05
C LYS A 409 9.95 10.70 53.32
N ASP A 410 10.29 9.66 54.08
CA ASP A 410 10.18 8.28 53.61
C ASP A 410 8.71 8.00 53.28
N VAL A 411 8.50 7.39 52.10
CA VAL A 411 7.18 6.98 51.63
C VAL A 411 7.13 5.47 51.78
N ASP A 412 6.21 4.96 52.60
CA ASP A 412 6.12 3.52 52.90
C ASP A 412 5.68 2.72 51.67
N ASP A 413 4.72 3.22 50.89
CA ASP A 413 4.18 2.56 49.68
C ASP A 413 3.91 3.57 48.54
N ASP A 414 4.16 3.14 47.29
CA ASP A 414 3.86 3.92 46.08
C ASP A 414 2.35 3.92 45.79
N VAL A 415 1.74 5.11 45.74
CA VAL A 415 0.31 5.30 45.46
C VAL A 415 -0.04 5.07 43.97
N TYR A 416 0.98 4.95 43.10
CA TYR A 416 0.75 4.80 41.66
C TYR A 416 0.13 3.45 41.26
N GLU A 417 -1.03 3.50 40.62
CA GLU A 417 -1.75 2.34 40.10
C GLU A 417 -1.46 2.10 38.60
N GLU A 418 -0.74 1.02 38.30
CA GLU A 418 -0.37 0.69 36.91
C GLU A 418 -1.56 0.20 36.07
N CYS A 419 -2.57 -0.42 36.67
CA CYS A 419 -3.73 -0.92 35.94
C CYS A 419 -4.80 0.16 35.66
N GLU A 420 -4.67 1.35 36.25
CA GLU A 420 -5.59 2.45 36.03
C GLU A 420 -5.52 2.93 34.57
N LYS A 421 -6.69 3.19 33.98
CA LYS A 421 -6.85 3.57 32.57
C LYS A 421 -6.96 5.07 32.39
N ASP A 422 -7.41 5.77 33.43
CA ASP A 422 -7.49 7.22 33.47
C ASP A 422 -6.18 7.80 34.04
N PRO A 423 -5.36 8.48 33.22
CA PRO A 423 -4.08 9.01 33.69
C PRO A 423 -4.25 9.98 34.87
N VAL A 424 -5.37 10.70 34.97
CA VAL A 424 -5.61 11.66 36.05
C VAL A 424 -5.82 10.95 37.40
N LYS A 425 -6.32 9.71 37.39
CA LYS A 425 -6.61 8.92 38.59
C LYS A 425 -5.49 7.96 38.99
N SER A 426 -4.43 7.87 38.19
CA SER A 426 -3.33 6.92 38.40
C SER A 426 -2.50 7.11 39.67
N GLY A 427 -2.70 8.19 40.43
CA GLY A 427 -1.88 8.49 41.62
C GLY A 427 -0.45 8.98 41.31
N ALA A 428 -0.09 9.17 40.03
CA ALA A 428 1.28 9.49 39.63
C ALA A 428 1.84 10.80 40.22
N ASN A 429 0.99 11.76 40.60
CA ASN A 429 1.41 13.01 41.22
C ASN A 429 2.01 12.85 42.62
N GLU A 430 1.68 11.77 43.30
CA GLU A 430 2.15 11.50 44.66
C GLU A 430 3.25 10.42 44.65
N SER A 431 3.68 10.01 43.45
CA SER A 431 4.69 8.99 43.20
C SER A 431 6.06 9.62 42.89
N GLN A 432 7.07 8.76 42.73
CA GLN A 432 8.43 9.12 42.33
C GLN A 432 8.95 8.21 41.21
N LEU A 433 10.00 8.64 40.51
CA LEU A 433 10.58 7.94 39.36
C LEU A 433 11.75 7.02 39.77
N TRP A 434 11.52 6.11 40.71
CA TRP A 434 12.54 5.15 41.16
C TRP A 434 13.07 4.27 40.01
N GLU A 435 12.26 4.01 38.99
CA GLU A 435 12.66 3.21 37.83
C GLU A 435 13.78 3.89 37.03
N VAL A 436 13.77 5.23 36.96
CA VAL A 436 14.85 6.00 36.31
C VAL A 436 16.14 5.92 37.13
N LYS A 437 16.03 5.97 38.46
CA LYS A 437 17.19 5.82 39.36
C LYS A 437 17.83 4.43 39.24
N LEU A 438 17.02 3.38 39.09
CA LEU A 438 17.52 2.02 38.86
C LEU A 438 18.38 1.92 37.59
N LEU A 439 17.99 2.63 36.53
CA LEU A 439 18.72 2.64 35.24
C LEU A 439 20.07 3.35 35.29
N HIS A 440 20.44 4.02 36.38
CA HIS A 440 21.78 4.59 36.55
C HIS A 440 22.88 3.54 36.43
N GLN A 441 22.58 2.29 36.78
CA GLN A 441 23.49 1.14 36.70
C GLN A 441 23.22 0.25 35.48
N HIS A 442 22.52 0.75 34.47
CA HIS A 442 22.20 -0.03 33.28
C HIS A 442 23.47 -0.39 32.48
N PRO A 443 23.60 -1.64 31.97
CA PRO A 443 24.82 -2.11 31.30
C PRO A 443 25.19 -1.32 30.03
N SER A 444 24.20 -0.70 29.37
CA SER A 444 24.46 0.27 28.30
C SER A 444 24.77 1.65 28.87
N GLU A 445 26.02 2.10 28.68
CA GLU A 445 26.51 3.39 29.16
C GLU A 445 25.75 4.59 28.58
N ARG A 446 25.12 4.46 27.39
CA ARG A 446 24.27 5.52 26.83
C ARG A 446 22.98 5.69 27.64
N VAL A 447 22.35 4.59 28.02
CA VAL A 447 21.12 4.58 28.83
C VAL A 447 21.43 5.08 30.23
N ALA A 448 22.51 4.58 30.85
CA ALA A 448 22.94 4.99 32.18
C ALA A 448 23.25 6.49 32.27
N ARG A 449 23.95 7.06 31.27
CA ARG A 449 24.22 8.51 31.21
C ARG A 449 22.96 9.35 31.09
N LEU A 450 22.03 8.95 30.23
CA LEU A 450 20.78 9.69 30.05
C LEU A 450 19.92 9.62 31.32
N ALA A 451 19.83 8.46 31.96
CA ALA A 451 19.12 8.31 33.23
C ALA A 451 19.75 9.15 34.36
N ARG A 452 21.09 9.21 34.45
CA ARG A 452 21.81 10.09 35.39
C ARG A 452 21.50 11.57 35.12
N SER A 453 21.51 12.00 33.85
CA SER A 453 21.21 13.39 33.48
C SER A 453 19.81 13.85 33.90
N ILE A 454 18.83 12.93 33.93
CA ILE A 454 17.47 13.25 34.39
C ILE A 454 17.43 13.49 35.90
N SER A 455 18.26 12.78 36.67
CA SER A 455 18.30 12.88 38.13
C SER A 455 19.21 14.00 38.63
N GLU A 456 20.29 14.32 37.95
CA GLU A 456 21.32 15.26 38.43
C GLU A 456 21.06 16.68 37.92
N ASP A 457 21.14 16.91 36.61
CA ASP A 457 21.12 18.25 36.01
C ASP A 457 20.33 18.30 34.69
N LEU A 458 19.05 18.66 34.77
CA LEU A 458 18.24 18.94 33.59
C LEU A 458 18.46 20.39 33.11
N PRO A 459 18.79 20.62 31.82
CA PRO A 459 18.97 21.97 31.29
C PRO A 459 17.69 22.81 31.43
N SER A 460 17.84 24.11 31.67
CA SER A 460 16.70 25.05 31.66
C SER A 460 16.04 25.09 30.27
N ALA A 461 14.70 25.26 30.26
CA ALA A 461 13.86 25.18 29.07
C ALA A 461 14.47 25.90 27.85
N GLY A 462 14.82 25.15 26.80
CA GLY A 462 15.44 25.68 25.58
C GLY A 462 16.42 24.74 24.87
N THR A 463 16.95 23.73 25.57
CA THR A 463 17.92 22.78 25.00
C THR A 463 17.22 21.46 24.62
N ARG A 464 17.14 21.15 23.32
CA ARG A 464 16.68 19.82 22.86
C ARG A 464 17.76 18.78 23.16
N LEU A 465 17.37 17.69 23.82
CA LEU A 465 18.14 16.45 23.74
C LEU A 465 17.77 15.79 22.41
N MET A 466 18.70 15.80 21.45
CA MET A 466 18.54 15.15 20.14
C MET A 466 18.55 13.64 20.24
#